data_AF-A0A822GWF5-F1
#
_entry.id   AF-A0A822GWF5-F1
#
_cell.length_a   1.000
_cell.length_b   1.000
_cell.length_c   1.000
_cell.angle_alpha   90.00
_cell.angle_beta   90.00
_cell.angle_gamma   90.00
#
_symmetry.space_group_name_H-M   'P 1'
#
loop_
_entity.id
_entity.type
_entity.pdbx_description
1 polymer ?
#
loop_
_entity_poly.entity_id
_entity_poly.type
_entity_poly.pdbx_seq_one_letter_code
_entity_poly.pdbx_strand_id
1 'polypeptide(L)'
;QIDQESEEIPIRLSVGIIATRNPFAINPNTGNYTILLSEIQSRFRMVSIVKPDVDQIFRIKCFEYNIKNSNVIAEKISLLYEIIRLYLPIEQRSVISLTSFIDLLQYVNNLKKHTSSRPTSMASSGQKIEDAKRSLSIKTPSYAGAKSDQLLIAQAFIDVIGARLNPDVEYLFILFSFKLNKKKNF
;
A
#
# COMPACT_ATOMS: atom_id res chain seq x y z
N GLN A 1 -36.82 -17.87 39.56
CA GLN A 1 -36.88 -18.85 38.46
C GLN A 1 -37.12 -18.06 37.18
N ILE A 2 -36.10 -17.93 36.34
CA ILE A 2 -36.29 -17.47 34.96
C ILE A 2 -36.03 -18.73 34.13
N ASP A 3 -37.08 -19.54 34.01
CA ASP A 3 -37.14 -20.60 33.01
C ASP A 3 -37.46 -19.90 31.69
N GLN A 4 -36.43 -19.36 31.04
CA GLN A 4 -36.51 -18.99 29.63
C GLN A 4 -36.44 -20.28 28.82
N GLU A 5 -37.56 -20.63 28.19
CA GLU A 5 -37.69 -21.70 27.20
C GLU A 5 -36.52 -21.63 26.22
N SER A 6 -35.64 -22.63 26.28
CA SER A 6 -34.57 -22.80 25.30
C SER A 6 -35.18 -23.30 24.01
N GLU A 7 -35.50 -22.38 23.10
CA GLU A 7 -35.84 -22.74 21.72
C GLU A 7 -34.64 -23.47 21.09
N GLU A 8 -34.88 -24.66 20.52
CA GLU A 8 -33.87 -25.40 19.79
C GLU A 8 -33.57 -24.68 18.46
N ILE A 9 -32.39 -24.06 18.38
CA ILE A 9 -31.95 -23.38 17.16
C ILE A 9 -31.26 -24.41 16.25
N PRO A 10 -31.77 -24.68 15.03
CA PRO A 10 -31.14 -25.64 14.12
C PRO A 10 -29.77 -25.11 13.63
N ILE A 11 -28.71 -25.87 13.91
CA ILE A 11 -27.34 -25.53 13.51
C ILE A 11 -27.12 -25.88 12.03
N ARG A 12 -26.69 -24.90 11.23
CA ARG A 12 -26.34 -25.10 9.81
C ARG A 12 -24.91 -25.63 9.67
N LEU A 13 -24.73 -26.70 8.89
CA LEU A 13 -23.41 -27.31 8.62
C LEU A 13 -22.45 -26.40 7.83
N SER A 14 -22.96 -25.35 7.20
CA SER A 14 -22.16 -24.39 6.43
C SER A 14 -21.54 -23.27 7.28
N VAL A 15 -21.67 -23.34 8.61
CA VAL A 15 -21.18 -22.30 9.53
C VAL A 15 -19.84 -22.71 10.09
N GLY A 16 -18.85 -21.81 9.98
CA GLY A 16 -17.53 -21.95 10.61
C GLY A 16 -17.23 -20.73 11.48
N ILE A 17 -16.56 -20.96 12.61
CA ILE A 17 -16.11 -19.89 13.52
C ILE A 17 -14.60 -19.73 13.34
N ILE A 18 -14.17 -18.49 13.10
CA ILE A 18 -12.76 -18.12 12.96
C ILE A 18 -12.47 -16.99 13.95
N ALA A 19 -11.38 -17.12 14.68
CA ALA A 19 -10.87 -16.07 15.57
C ALA A 19 -9.46 -15.68 15.13
N THR A 20 -9.18 -14.37 15.10
CA THR A 20 -7.85 -13.83 14.83
C THR A 20 -7.32 -13.15 16.08
N ARG A 21 -6.03 -13.36 16.37
CA ARG A 21 -5.37 -12.76 17.54
C ARG A 21 -3.93 -12.43 17.20
N ASN A 22 -3.48 -11.26 17.63
CA ASN A 22 -2.06 -10.96 17.75
C ASN A 22 -1.61 -11.33 19.18
N PRO A 23 -0.74 -12.35 19.36
CA PRO A 23 -0.32 -12.78 20.70
C PRO A 23 0.51 -11.71 21.44
N PHE A 24 1.02 -10.72 20.72
CA PHE A 24 1.80 -9.60 21.27
C PHE A 24 0.97 -8.35 21.53
N ALA A 25 -0.34 -8.37 21.23
CA ALA A 25 -1.19 -7.23 21.55
C ALA A 25 -1.38 -7.13 23.07
N ILE A 26 -1.03 -5.95 23.60
CA ILE A 26 -1.32 -5.58 24.98
C ILE A 26 -2.79 -5.19 25.07
N ASN A 27 -3.51 -5.79 26.03
CA ASN A 27 -4.89 -5.41 26.30
C ASN A 27 -4.90 -4.00 26.93
N PRO A 28 -5.54 -3.00 26.31
CA PRO A 28 -5.51 -1.61 26.78
C PRO A 28 -6.12 -1.45 28.16
N ASN A 29 -7.03 -2.33 28.57
CA ASN A 29 -7.70 -2.26 29.87
C ASN A 29 -6.88 -2.88 31.01
N THR A 30 -5.90 -3.73 30.70
CA THR A 30 -5.15 -4.48 31.72
C THR A 30 -3.64 -4.27 31.66
N GLY A 31 -3.10 -3.66 30.59
CA GLY A 31 -1.67 -3.49 30.39
C GLY A 31 -0.88 -4.79 30.15
N ASN A 32 -1.55 -5.95 30.18
CA ASN A 32 -0.96 -7.26 29.99
C ASN A 32 -1.25 -7.82 28.60
N TYR A 33 -0.43 -8.79 28.17
CA TYR A 33 -0.74 -9.58 26.98
C TYR A 33 -2.09 -10.28 27.15
N THR A 34 -2.96 -10.19 26.14
CA THR A 34 -4.23 -10.94 26.17
C THR A 34 -3.91 -12.42 26.17
N ILE A 35 -4.09 -13.14 27.27
CA ILE A 35 -3.94 -14.60 27.34
C ILE A 35 -5.30 -15.23 27.01
N LEU A 36 -5.34 -16.11 26.01
CA LEU A 36 -6.52 -16.91 25.74
C LEU A 36 -6.53 -18.09 26.72
N LEU A 37 -7.66 -18.35 27.38
CA LEU A 37 -7.81 -19.52 28.25
C LEU A 37 -7.52 -20.80 27.46
N SER A 38 -6.77 -21.72 28.06
CA SER A 38 -6.36 -22.98 27.43
C SER A 38 -7.55 -23.79 26.92
N GLU A 39 -8.67 -23.77 27.65
CA GLU A 39 -9.91 -24.44 27.25
C GLU A 39 -10.44 -23.89 25.93
N ILE A 40 -10.49 -22.58 25.76
CA ILE A 40 -10.94 -21.94 24.51
C ILE A 40 -9.94 -22.25 23.40
N GLN A 41 -8.64 -22.14 23.68
CA GLN A 41 -7.60 -22.41 22.69
C GLN A 41 -7.67 -23.83 22.14
N SER A 42 -8.00 -24.83 22.98
CA SER A 42 -8.14 -26.22 22.57
C SER A 42 -9.29 -26.48 21.58
N ARG A 43 -10.27 -25.57 21.49
CA ARG A 43 -11.40 -25.67 20.56
C ARG A 43 -11.08 -25.17 19.15
N PHE A 44 -9.93 -24.52 18.95
CA PHE A 44 -9.53 -23.96 17.66
C PHE A 44 -8.31 -24.69 17.09
N ARG A 45 -8.32 -24.90 15.77
CA ARG A 45 -7.10 -25.26 15.04
C ARG A 45 -6.22 -24.03 14.90
N MET A 46 -5.08 -24.03 15.58
CA MET A 46 -4.13 -22.93 15.52
C MET A 46 -3.38 -22.92 14.18
N VAL A 47 -3.28 -21.73 13.58
CA VAL A 47 -2.47 -21.47 12.39
C VAL A 47 -1.58 -20.28 12.68
N SER A 48 -0.28 -20.44 12.42
CA SER A 48 0.71 -19.37 12.60
C SER A 48 0.94 -18.63 11.28
N ILE A 49 0.76 -17.31 11.30
CA ILE A 49 1.02 -16.43 10.15
C ILE A 49 2.01 -15.36 10.63
N VAL A 50 3.31 -15.62 10.45
CA VAL A 50 4.38 -14.80 11.03
C VAL A 50 4.86 -13.71 10.07
N LYS A 51 5.28 -14.09 8.86
CA LYS A 51 5.76 -13.16 7.83
C LYS A 51 5.13 -13.54 6.48
N PRO A 52 4.42 -12.62 5.82
CA PRO A 52 3.96 -12.84 4.45
C PRO A 52 5.15 -12.82 3.48
N ASP A 53 5.03 -13.54 2.36
CA ASP A 53 5.97 -13.41 1.23
C ASP A 53 5.67 -12.11 0.48
N VAL A 54 6.34 -11.03 0.90
CA VAL A 54 6.13 -9.68 0.39
C VAL A 54 6.53 -9.57 -1.09
N ASP A 55 7.60 -10.25 -1.50
CA ASP A 55 8.09 -10.25 -2.87
C ASP A 55 7.06 -10.85 -3.82
N GLN A 56 6.46 -12.00 -3.46
CA GLN A 56 5.39 -12.60 -4.25
C GLN A 56 4.15 -11.72 -4.32
N ILE A 57 3.75 -11.11 -3.19
CA ILE A 57 2.61 -10.20 -3.15
C ILE A 57 2.82 -9.02 -4.11
N PHE A 58 3.98 -8.38 -4.08
CA PHE A 58 4.26 -7.27 -4.97
C PHE A 58 4.34 -7.70 -6.44
N ARG A 59 4.90 -8.87 -6.76
CA ARG A 59 4.90 -9.40 -8.14
C ARG A 59 3.49 -9.61 -8.66
N ILE A 60 2.63 -10.25 -7.88
CA ILE A 60 1.22 -10.50 -8.24
C ILE A 60 0.49 -9.17 -8.42
N LYS A 61 0.65 -8.21 -7.50
CA LYS A 61 0.00 -6.89 -7.61
C LYS A 61 0.50 -6.08 -8.79
N CYS A 62 1.80 -6.09 -9.07
CA CYS A 62 2.34 -5.44 -10.26
C CYS A 62 1.78 -6.05 -11.55
N PHE A 63 1.60 -7.37 -11.58
CA PHE A 63 0.97 -8.08 -12.71
C PHE A 63 -0.51 -7.71 -12.85
N GLU A 64 -1.28 -7.75 -11.75
CA GLU A 64 -2.70 -7.36 -11.69
C GLU A 64 -2.94 -5.95 -12.24
N TYR A 65 -2.03 -5.01 -11.96
CA TYR A 65 -2.12 -3.62 -12.43
C TYR A 65 -1.44 -3.35 -13.78
N ASN A 66 -1.09 -4.39 -14.53
CA ASN A 66 -0.45 -4.29 -15.85
C ASN A 66 0.78 -3.37 -15.85
N ILE A 67 1.60 -3.45 -14.80
CA ILE A 67 2.87 -2.71 -14.71
C ILE A 67 3.91 -3.44 -15.56
N LYS A 68 4.51 -2.73 -16.53
CA LYS A 68 5.57 -3.28 -17.38
C LYS A 68 6.81 -3.56 -16.55
N ASN A 69 7.50 -4.68 -16.81
CA ASN A 69 8.63 -5.15 -16.00
C ASN A 69 8.27 -5.38 -14.51
N SER A 70 7.11 -5.99 -14.27
CA SER A 70 6.57 -6.29 -12.94
C SER A 70 7.59 -6.94 -12.00
N ASN A 71 8.39 -7.89 -12.48
CA ASN A 71 9.41 -8.57 -11.68
C ASN A 71 10.45 -7.60 -11.10
N VAL A 72 11.04 -6.74 -11.96
CA VAL A 72 12.11 -5.80 -11.57
C VAL A 72 11.55 -4.71 -10.65
N ILE A 73 10.33 -4.26 -10.90
CA ILE A 73 9.67 -3.25 -10.07
C ILE A 73 9.31 -3.83 -8.70
N ALA A 74 8.72 -5.02 -8.67
CA ALA A 74 8.36 -5.69 -7.43
C ALA A 74 9.60 -5.90 -6.55
N GLU A 75 10.73 -6.34 -7.12
CA GLU A 75 11.99 -6.50 -6.39
C GLU A 75 12.47 -5.16 -5.78
N LYS A 76 12.42 -4.06 -6.54
CA LYS A 76 12.78 -2.73 -6.03
C LYS A 76 11.86 -2.25 -4.91
N ILE A 77 10.55 -2.47 -5.05
CA ILE A 77 9.56 -2.10 -4.04
C ILE A 77 9.74 -2.96 -2.78
N SER A 78 10.03 -4.25 -2.94
CA SER A 78 10.31 -5.18 -1.83
C SER A 78 11.54 -4.74 -1.04
N LEU A 79 12.62 -4.40 -1.74
CA LEU A 79 13.84 -3.89 -1.13
C LEU A 79 13.59 -2.56 -0.41
N LEU A 80 12.79 -1.67 -0.99
CA LEU A 80 12.41 -0.41 -0.36
C LEU A 80 11.56 -0.63 0.91
N TYR A 81 10.63 -1.58 0.88
CA TYR A 81 9.83 -1.98 2.03
C TYR A 81 10.72 -2.51 3.17
N GLU A 82 11.69 -3.38 2.87
CA GLU A 82 12.63 -3.91 3.87
C GLU A 82 13.56 -2.81 4.42
N ILE A 83 14.08 -1.92 3.56
CA ILE A 83 14.87 -0.75 4.01
C ILE A 83 14.05 0.11 4.96
N ILE A 84 12.79 0.41 4.61
CA ILE A 84 11.94 1.22 5.46
C ILE A 84 11.78 0.57 6.83
N ARG A 85 11.52 -0.74 6.85
CA ARG A 85 11.35 -1.50 8.10
C ARG A 85 12.61 -1.61 8.93
N LEU A 86 13.80 -1.57 8.33
CA LEU A 86 15.06 -1.67 9.05
C LEU A 86 15.48 -0.31 9.63
N TYR A 87 15.32 0.78 8.87
CA TYR A 87 15.95 2.05 9.20
C TYR A 87 15.01 3.11 9.79
N LEU A 88 13.69 3.03 9.59
CA LEU A 88 12.79 4.02 10.18
C LEU A 88 12.59 3.79 11.70
N PRO A 89 12.23 4.82 12.47
CA PRO A 89 11.74 4.66 13.84
C PRO A 89 10.47 3.79 13.90
N ILE A 90 10.23 3.12 15.03
CA ILE A 90 9.12 2.16 15.22
C ILE A 90 7.76 2.84 14.96
N GLU A 91 7.62 4.10 15.38
CA GLU A 91 6.43 4.92 15.23
C GLU A 91 6.06 5.07 13.75
N GLN A 92 7.04 5.36 12.88
CA GLN A 92 6.79 5.50 11.45
C GLN A 92 6.62 4.15 10.73
N ARG A 93 7.28 3.08 11.21
CA ARG A 93 7.07 1.72 10.67
C ARG A 93 5.62 1.27 10.79
N SER A 94 4.95 1.66 11.88
CA SER A 94 3.54 1.31 12.10
C SER A 94 2.60 1.95 11.07
N VAL A 95 2.94 3.15 10.60
CA VAL A 95 2.17 3.91 9.59
C VAL A 95 2.47 3.40 8.17
N ILE A 96 3.72 3.01 7.92
CA ILE A 96 4.18 2.51 6.62
C ILE A 96 4.15 0.97 6.61
N SER A 97 2.96 0.43 6.42
CA SER A 97 2.69 -1.01 6.37
C SER A 97 2.73 -1.57 4.94
N LEU A 98 2.62 -2.90 4.81
CA LEU A 98 2.47 -3.57 3.51
C LEU A 98 1.28 -3.00 2.72
N THR A 99 0.17 -2.69 3.41
CA THR A 99 -1.02 -2.08 2.82
C THR A 99 -0.70 -0.74 2.17
N SER A 100 0.13 0.09 2.80
CA SER A 100 0.55 1.39 2.24
C SER A 100 1.26 1.24 0.88
N PHE A 101 2.03 0.17 0.70
CA PHE A 101 2.67 -0.13 -0.60
C PHE A 101 1.69 -0.72 -1.62
N ILE A 102 0.67 -1.46 -1.18
CA ILE A 102 -0.42 -1.90 -2.06
C ILE A 102 -1.23 -0.69 -2.53
N ASP A 103 -1.54 0.25 -1.64
CA ASP A 103 -2.22 1.51 -1.96
C ASP A 103 -1.41 2.33 -2.99
N LEU A 104 -0.09 2.37 -2.85
CA LEU A 104 0.81 2.98 -3.82
C LEU A 104 0.66 2.35 -5.20
N LEU A 105 0.67 1.03 -5.29
CA LEU A 105 0.51 0.31 -6.56
C LEU A 105 -0.89 0.54 -7.17
N GLN A 106 -1.92 0.61 -6.33
CA GLN A 106 -3.28 0.96 -6.76
C GLN A 106 -3.34 2.40 -7.27
N TYR A 107 -2.66 3.34 -6.62
CA TYR A 107 -2.56 4.73 -7.05
C TYR A 107 -1.88 4.85 -8.42
N VAL A 108 -0.80 4.12 -8.66
CA VAL A 108 -0.15 4.03 -9.99
C VAL A 108 -1.13 3.56 -11.05
N ASN A 109 -1.93 2.51 -10.77
CA ASN A 109 -2.96 2.03 -11.69
C ASN A 109 -4.00 3.12 -12.01
N ASN A 110 -4.44 3.87 -11.01
CA ASN A 110 -5.39 4.97 -11.20
C ASN A 110 -4.78 6.09 -12.05
N LEU A 111 -3.51 6.47 -11.82
CA LEU A 111 -2.81 7.44 -12.65
C LEU A 111 -2.70 7.00 -14.11
N LYS A 112 -2.46 5.71 -14.36
CA LYS A 112 -2.42 5.13 -15.72
C LYS A 112 -3.79 5.23 -16.41
N LYS A 113 -4.88 4.96 -15.69
CA LYS A 113 -6.24 5.11 -16.23
C LYS A 113 -6.52 6.56 -16.63
N HIS A 114 -6.18 7.53 -15.78
CA HIS A 114 -6.41 8.95 -16.09
C HIS A 114 -5.51 9.52 -17.19
N THR A 115 -4.29 9.00 -17.36
CA THR A 115 -3.39 9.42 -18.44
C THR A 115 -3.76 8.79 -19.79
N SER A 116 -4.27 7.55 -19.80
CA SER A 116 -4.77 6.88 -21.01
C SER A 116 -6.17 7.33 -21.45
N SER A 117 -6.99 7.86 -20.54
CA SER A 117 -8.35 8.33 -20.82
C SER A 117 -8.44 9.77 -21.32
N ARG A 118 -7.32 10.46 -21.59
CA ARG A 118 -7.35 11.73 -22.31
C ARG A 118 -7.35 11.43 -23.82
N PRO A 119 -8.50 11.54 -24.51
CA PRO A 119 -8.47 11.45 -25.96
C PRO A 119 -7.53 12.53 -26.48
N THR A 120 -6.63 12.11 -27.36
CA THR A 120 -5.82 12.97 -28.22
C THR A 120 -6.75 13.62 -29.26
N SER A 121 -7.77 14.34 -28.81
CA SER A 121 -8.56 15.25 -29.64
C SER A 121 -8.12 16.66 -29.30
N MET A 122 -7.60 17.36 -30.31
CA MET A 122 -7.41 18.81 -30.45
C MET A 122 -6.02 19.13 -31.00
N ALA A 123 -5.74 18.60 -32.20
CA ALA A 123 -5.06 19.38 -33.21
C ALA A 123 -6.14 20.18 -33.97
N SER A 124 -6.48 21.38 -33.50
CA SER A 124 -7.06 22.44 -34.33
C SER A 124 -7.07 23.77 -33.57
N SER A 125 -6.30 24.71 -34.13
CA SER A 125 -6.34 26.17 -34.05
C SER A 125 -7.47 26.87 -33.28
N GLY A 126 -7.09 27.92 -32.52
CA GLY A 126 -7.85 29.17 -32.50
C GLY A 126 -8.37 29.68 -31.15
N GLN A 127 -7.80 30.83 -30.75
CA GLN A 127 -8.40 31.94 -29.99
C GLN A 127 -8.43 31.95 -28.45
N LYS A 128 -8.21 33.19 -27.98
CA LYS A 128 -7.82 33.71 -26.66
C LYS A 128 -9.01 33.93 -25.71
N ILE A 129 -8.66 34.33 -24.48
CA ILE A 129 -9.42 34.95 -23.36
C ILE A 129 -9.60 33.93 -22.21
N GLU A 130 -8.66 33.88 -21.24
CA GLU A 130 -8.68 34.60 -19.93
C GLU A 130 -9.92 34.23 -19.07
N ASP A 131 -9.86 33.82 -17.80
CA ASP A 131 -8.84 33.97 -16.77
C ASP A 131 -9.13 33.10 -15.52
N ALA A 132 -8.13 32.99 -14.65
CA ALA A 132 -8.22 32.71 -13.20
C ALA A 132 -8.71 31.32 -12.71
N LYS A 133 -7.82 30.32 -12.79
CA LYS A 133 -7.56 29.30 -11.73
C LYS A 133 -6.29 28.48 -12.08
N ARG A 134 -5.12 29.08 -11.91
CA ARG A 134 -3.81 28.41 -11.83
C ARG A 134 -3.20 28.85 -10.50
N SER A 135 -2.93 27.95 -9.57
CA SER A 135 -1.57 27.43 -9.46
C SER A 135 -1.51 26.17 -8.57
N LEU A 136 -1.60 25.01 -9.20
CA LEU A 136 -0.87 23.76 -8.90
C LEU A 136 -1.19 22.76 -10.02
N SER A 137 -1.03 23.22 -11.27
CA SER A 137 -1.04 22.32 -12.42
C SER A 137 0.31 21.63 -12.46
N ILE A 138 0.42 20.53 -11.71
CA ILE A 138 1.45 19.53 -11.95
C ILE A 138 1.27 19.13 -13.42
N LYS A 139 2.21 19.54 -14.28
CA LYS A 139 2.31 19.06 -15.65
C LYS A 139 2.52 17.56 -15.54
N THR A 140 1.46 16.75 -15.63
CA THR A 140 1.58 15.30 -15.71
C THR A 140 2.23 14.95 -17.04
N PRO A 141 3.45 14.38 -17.05
CA PRO A 141 4.11 14.01 -18.29
C PRO A 141 3.33 12.90 -18.99
N SER A 142 3.30 12.93 -20.32
CA SER A 142 2.77 11.82 -21.11
C SER A 142 3.71 10.61 -20.95
N TYR A 143 3.20 9.58 -20.30
CA TYR A 143 3.99 8.44 -19.84
C TYR A 143 3.64 7.18 -20.64
N ALA A 144 4.14 7.07 -21.88
CA ALA A 144 4.09 5.82 -22.64
C ALA A 144 5.42 5.04 -22.53
N GLY A 145 5.42 3.84 -21.93
CA GLY A 145 6.55 2.87 -21.96
C GLY A 145 7.05 2.39 -20.59
N ALA A 146 8.02 1.46 -20.54
CA ALA A 146 8.54 0.91 -19.27
C ALA A 146 9.26 1.95 -18.38
N LYS A 147 9.85 2.98 -18.97
CA LYS A 147 10.42 4.13 -18.24
C LYS A 147 9.32 5.02 -17.62
N SER A 148 8.09 4.87 -18.10
CA SER A 148 6.94 5.67 -17.68
C SER A 148 6.33 5.10 -16.41
N ASP A 149 6.21 3.78 -16.30
CA ASP A 149 5.76 3.09 -15.08
C ASP A 149 6.72 3.36 -13.89
N GLN A 150 8.03 3.37 -14.11
CA GLN A 150 8.99 3.69 -13.04
C GLN A 150 8.85 5.13 -12.51
N LEU A 151 8.55 6.09 -13.39
CA LEU A 151 8.34 7.48 -13.00
C LEU A 151 7.01 7.65 -12.26
N LEU A 152 5.95 6.95 -12.71
CA LEU A 152 4.67 6.91 -12.02
C LEU A 152 4.80 6.30 -10.62
N ILE A 153 5.60 5.26 -10.46
CA ILE A 153 5.89 4.64 -9.15
C ILE A 153 6.66 5.61 -8.25
N ALA A 154 7.67 6.30 -8.78
CA ALA A 154 8.40 7.30 -8.00
C ALA A 154 7.49 8.44 -7.53
N GLN A 155 6.61 8.93 -8.42
CA GLN A 155 5.62 9.94 -8.07
C GLN A 155 4.64 9.42 -7.01
N ALA A 156 4.06 8.24 -7.21
CA ALA A 156 3.16 7.60 -6.27
C ALA A 156 3.80 7.36 -4.90
N PHE A 157 5.11 7.05 -4.88
CA PHE A 157 5.85 6.89 -3.63
C PHE A 157 5.90 8.19 -2.83
N ILE A 158 6.19 9.32 -3.49
CA ILE A 158 6.19 10.64 -2.84
C ILE A 158 4.78 10.97 -2.32
N ASP A 159 3.76 10.78 -3.16
CA ASP A 159 2.39 11.19 -2.84
C ASP A 159 1.76 10.34 -1.72
N VAL A 160 2.06 9.02 -1.67
CA VAL A 160 1.44 8.09 -0.72
C VAL A 160 2.30 7.87 0.52
N ILE A 161 3.60 7.62 0.33
CA ILE A 161 4.52 7.28 1.42
C ILE A 161 5.22 8.54 1.93
N GLY A 162 5.68 9.41 1.03
CA GLY A 162 6.32 10.69 1.39
C GLY A 162 5.42 11.55 2.28
N ALA A 163 4.14 11.68 1.95
CA ALA A 163 3.16 12.42 2.75
C ALA A 163 2.95 11.89 4.18
N ARG A 164 3.42 10.66 4.49
CA ARG A 164 3.29 10.03 5.81
C ARG A 164 4.63 9.99 6.57
N LEU A 165 5.72 10.45 5.98
CA LEU A 165 7.02 10.54 6.64
C LEU A 165 7.13 11.82 7.46
N ASN A 166 7.83 11.78 8.59
CA ASN A 166 8.20 13.03 9.25
C ASN A 166 9.24 13.77 8.40
N PRO A 167 9.28 15.12 8.47
CA PRO A 167 10.23 15.95 7.73
C PRO A 167 11.70 15.53 7.96
N ASP A 168 12.02 15.11 9.19
CA ASP A 168 13.35 14.64 9.61
C ASP A 168 13.73 13.26 9.05
N VAL A 169 12.84 12.62 8.30
CA VAL A 169 13.10 11.34 7.62
C VAL A 169 12.94 11.50 6.12
N GLU A 170 12.17 12.48 5.66
CA GLU A 170 11.93 12.79 4.26
C GLU A 170 13.25 13.06 3.49
N TYR A 171 14.24 13.71 4.12
CA TYR A 171 15.55 13.97 3.47
C TYR A 171 16.32 12.69 3.11
N LEU A 172 16.14 11.59 3.86
CA LEU A 172 16.76 10.29 3.56
C LEU A 172 16.19 9.70 2.25
N PHE A 173 14.93 10.01 1.93
CA PHE A 173 14.25 9.53 0.72
C PHE A 173 14.47 10.45 -0.48
N ILE A 174 14.55 11.77 -0.27
CA ILE A 174 14.87 12.74 -1.33
C ILE A 174 16.25 12.44 -1.95
N LEU A 175 17.25 12.04 -1.14
CA LEU A 175 18.56 11.62 -1.63
C LEU A 175 18.50 10.38 -2.55
N PHE A 176 17.57 9.46 -2.30
CA PHE A 176 17.33 8.28 -3.14
C PHE A 176 16.72 8.67 -4.50
N SER A 177 15.75 9.60 -4.49
CA SER A 177 15.07 10.12 -5.68
C SER A 177 16.00 10.97 -6.57
N PHE A 178 16.91 11.75 -5.98
CA PHE A 178 17.86 12.57 -6.75
C PHE A 178 18.92 11.75 -7.48
N LYS A 179 19.34 10.59 -6.94
CA LYS A 179 20.36 9.75 -7.58
C LYS A 179 19.84 9.05 -8.85
N LEU A 180 18.52 8.91 -9.00
CA LEU A 180 17.89 8.39 -10.23
C LEU A 180 17.86 9.41 -11.37
N ASN A 181 17.89 10.71 -11.08
CA ASN A 181 17.90 11.77 -12.11
C ASN A 181 19.31 12.16 -12.60
N LYS A 182 20.38 11.87 -11.84
CA LYS A 182 21.75 12.22 -12.23
C LYS A 182 22.39 11.33 -13.30
N LYS A 183 21.78 10.21 -13.69
CA LYS A 183 22.29 9.35 -14.79
C LYS A 183 21.90 9.79 -16.20
N LYS A 184 21.39 11.01 -16.38
CA LYS A 184 21.03 11.57 -17.71
C LYS A 184 22.05 12.54 -18.32
N ASN A 185 23.16 12.83 -17.64
CA ASN A 185 24.22 13.68 -18.19
C ASN A 185 25.57 12.99 -18.06
N PHE A 186 25.85 12.02 -18.94
CA PHE A 186 27.17 11.70 -19.48
C PHE A 186 26.96 10.92 -20.78
#